data_AF-A0A1M5I5K6-F1
#
_entry.id   AF-A0A1M5I5K6-F1
#
_cell.length_a   1.000
_cell.length_b   1.000
_cell.length_c   1.000
_cell.angle_alpha   90.00
_cell.angle_beta   90.00
_cell.angle_gamma   90.00
#
_symmetry.space_group_name_H-M   'P 1'
#
loop_
_entity.id
_entity.type
_entity.pdbx_description
1 polymer ?
#
loop_
_entity_poly.entity_id
_entity_poly.type
_entity_poly.pdbx_seq_one_letter_code
_entity_poly.pdbx_strand_id
1 'polypeptide(L)'
;MKRIKFDNLQYNWFFISLVLLSLFCIIFGFFEIIEFQNPKINKGISAIGHVSQAVFFSRMFWFKNYVQYNKKGIFIRIKTFFGKSISFDNVKRTELENQVITIYKNDGSRYDFNLEEIEEIDSRKLFDVINQYSS
;
A
#
# COMPACT_ATOMS: atom_id res chain seq x y z
N MET A 1 -3.23 22.60 -6.37
CA MET A 1 -2.17 21.67 -5.96
C MET A 1 -2.73 20.25 -5.93
N LYS A 2 -1.91 19.23 -6.10
CA LYS A 2 -2.28 17.82 -6.18
C LYS A 2 -2.18 17.18 -4.80
N ARG A 3 -3.11 16.28 -4.48
CA ARG A 3 -3.12 15.52 -3.22
C ARG A 3 -2.34 14.21 -3.34
N ILE A 4 -1.91 13.67 -2.20
CA ILE A 4 -1.40 12.30 -2.02
C ILE A 4 -2.48 11.46 -1.34
N LYS A 5 -2.82 10.31 -1.90
CA LYS A 5 -3.64 9.32 -1.19
C LYS A 5 -2.76 8.55 -0.22
N PHE A 6 -3.03 8.70 1.08
CA PHE A 6 -2.41 7.91 2.15
C PHE A 6 -3.26 6.69 2.50
N ASP A 7 -2.63 5.52 2.51
CA ASP A 7 -3.22 4.23 2.89
C ASP A 7 -2.42 3.59 4.04
N ASN A 8 -2.94 3.73 5.26
CA ASN A 8 -2.34 3.12 6.44
C ASN A 8 -2.85 1.69 6.60
N LEU A 9 -2.02 0.71 6.26
CA LEU A 9 -2.35 -0.71 6.38
C LEU A 9 -2.36 -1.22 7.82
N GLN A 10 -1.78 -0.48 8.77
CA GLN A 10 -1.65 -0.94 10.14
C GLN A 10 -3.00 -1.05 10.88
N TYR A 11 -3.96 -0.19 10.55
CA TYR A 11 -5.21 -0.07 11.32
C TYR A 11 -6.47 -0.29 10.47
N ASN A 12 -6.32 -0.70 9.22
CA ASN A 12 -7.47 -0.88 8.34
C ASN A 12 -8.06 -2.29 8.47
N TRP A 13 -8.69 -2.55 9.63
CA TRP A 13 -9.32 -3.83 9.95
C TRP A 13 -10.30 -4.30 8.89
N PHE A 14 -11.06 -3.39 8.28
CA PHE A 14 -11.95 -3.71 7.18
C PHE A 14 -11.21 -4.41 6.03
N PHE A 15 -10.08 -3.84 5.59
CA PHE A 15 -9.30 -4.45 4.51
C PHE A 15 -8.59 -5.73 4.93
N ILE A 16 -8.10 -5.82 6.16
CA ILE A 16 -7.51 -7.05 6.71
C ILE A 16 -8.57 -8.16 6.68
N SER A 17 -9.78 -7.89 7.19
CA SER A 17 -10.91 -8.82 7.17
C SER A 17 -11.32 -9.20 5.74
N LEU A 18 -11.34 -8.25 4.80
CA LEU A 18 -11.65 -8.52 3.40
C LEU A 18 -10.62 -9.48 2.76
N VAL A 19 -9.33 -9.26 3.00
CA VAL A 19 -8.26 -10.15 2.51
C VAL A 19 -8.41 -11.55 3.11
N LEU A 20 -8.62 -11.66 4.43
CA LEU A 20 -8.81 -12.96 5.09
C LEU A 20 -10.06 -13.69 4.60
N LEU A 21 -11.20 -12.99 4.48
CA LEU A 21 -12.43 -13.56 3.96
C LEU A 21 -12.26 -14.03 2.51
N SER A 22 -11.60 -13.23 1.67
CA SER A 22 -11.35 -13.61 0.28
C SER A 22 -10.45 -14.85 0.16
N LEU A 23 -9.45 -15.00 1.05
CA LEU A 23 -8.63 -16.22 1.13
C LEU A 23 -9.47 -17.43 1.53
N PHE A 24 -10.37 -17.27 2.51
CA PHE A 24 -11.30 -18.32 2.91
C PHE A 24 -12.19 -18.75 1.72
N CYS A 25 -12.77 -17.79 0.99
CA CYS A 25 -13.55 -18.08 -0.22
C CYS A 25 -12.73 -18.81 -1.29
N ILE A 26 -11.47 -18.40 -1.53
CA ILE A 26 -10.60 -19.08 -2.49
C ILE A 26 -10.35 -20.53 -2.05
N ILE A 27 -9.98 -20.76 -0.79
CA ILE A 27 -9.66 -22.10 -0.28
C ILE A 27 -10.90 -23.00 -0.33
N PHE A 28 -12.03 -22.56 0.24
CA PHE A 28 -13.24 -23.38 0.31
C PHE A 28 -13.85 -23.62 -1.07
N GLY A 29 -13.83 -22.61 -1.95
CA GLY A 29 -14.38 -22.73 -3.30
C GLY A 29 -13.48 -23.49 -4.26
N PHE A 30 -12.15 -23.41 -4.13
CA PHE A 30 -11.22 -24.09 -5.03
C PHE A 30 -11.00 -25.56 -4.65
N PHE A 31 -10.85 -25.86 -3.36
CA PHE A 31 -10.71 -27.24 -2.88
C PHE A 31 -12.06 -27.95 -2.70
N GLU A 32 -13.18 -27.27 -2.98
CA GLU A 32 -14.53 -27.82 -2.85
C GLU A 32 -14.78 -28.48 -1.48
N ILE A 33 -14.30 -27.84 -0.41
CA ILE A 33 -14.37 -28.37 0.98
C ILE A 33 -15.81 -28.68 1.39
N ILE A 34 -16.78 -27.95 0.81
CA ILE A 34 -18.20 -28.21 0.94
C ILE A 34 -18.73 -28.72 -0.39
N GLU A 35 -19.27 -29.94 -0.38
CA GLU A 35 -19.94 -30.52 -1.53
C GLU A 35 -21.35 -29.92 -1.67
N PHE A 36 -21.53 -29.10 -2.71
CA PHE A 36 -22.84 -28.57 -3.07
C PHE A 36 -23.43 -29.37 -4.23
N GLN A 37 -24.76 -29.51 -4.26
CA GLN A 37 -25.48 -30.16 -5.37
C GLN A 37 -25.16 -29.51 -6.73
N ASN A 38 -24.94 -28.19 -6.74
CA ASN A 38 -24.54 -27.46 -7.93
C ASN A 38 -23.06 -27.07 -7.86
N PRO A 39 -22.16 -27.69 -8.66
CA PRO A 39 -20.73 -27.41 -8.62
C PRO A 39 -20.37 -25.97 -9.03
N LYS A 40 -21.30 -25.25 -9.69
CA LYS A 40 -21.10 -23.82 -10.03
C LYS A 40 -21.02 -22.94 -8.78
N ILE A 41 -21.55 -23.37 -7.63
CA ILE A 41 -21.52 -22.60 -6.39
C ILE A 41 -20.07 -22.47 -5.88
N ASN A 42 -19.33 -23.57 -5.78
CA ASN A 42 -17.93 -23.57 -5.37
C ASN A 42 -17.07 -22.70 -6.28
N LYS A 43 -17.26 -22.82 -7.59
CA LYS A 43 -16.59 -21.96 -8.59
C LYS A 43 -16.94 -20.48 -8.41
N GLY A 44 -18.19 -20.15 -8.11
CA GLY A 44 -18.63 -18.79 -7.81
C GLY A 44 -17.98 -18.21 -6.55
N ILE A 45 -17.91 -18.99 -5.47
CA ILE A 45 -17.26 -18.60 -4.21
C ILE A 45 -15.77 -18.32 -4.46
N SER A 46 -15.07 -19.22 -5.15
CA SER A 46 -13.66 -19.03 -5.51
C SER A 46 -13.47 -17.77 -6.36
N ALA A 47 -14.32 -17.55 -7.36
CA ALA A 47 -14.27 -16.36 -8.21
C ALA A 47 -14.46 -15.05 -7.42
N ILE A 48 -15.41 -15.01 -6.48
CA ILE A 48 -15.62 -13.84 -5.60
C ILE A 48 -14.37 -13.56 -4.77
N GLY A 49 -13.74 -14.61 -4.24
CA GLY A 49 -12.48 -14.47 -3.50
C GLY A 49 -11.37 -13.88 -4.37
N HIS A 50 -11.17 -14.40 -5.59
CA HIS A 50 -10.18 -13.86 -6.52
C HIS A 50 -10.47 -12.42 -6.96
N VAL A 51 -11.73 -12.08 -7.25
CA VAL A 51 -12.13 -10.71 -7.62
C VAL A 51 -11.89 -9.76 -6.44
N SER A 52 -12.20 -10.17 -5.22
CA SER A 52 -11.96 -9.37 -4.01
C SER A 52 -10.47 -9.07 -3.82
N GLN A 53 -9.60 -10.07 -4.02
CA GLN A 53 -8.14 -9.89 -4.00
C GLN A 53 -7.68 -8.92 -5.11
N ALA A 54 -8.17 -9.12 -6.34
CA ALA A 54 -7.83 -8.26 -7.47
C ALA A 54 -8.23 -6.80 -7.21
N VAL A 55 -9.44 -6.56 -6.70
CA VAL A 55 -9.91 -5.22 -6.32
C VAL A 55 -9.04 -4.64 -5.21
N PHE A 56 -8.75 -5.40 -4.16
CA PHE A 56 -7.91 -4.95 -3.05
C PHE A 56 -6.52 -4.50 -3.53
N PHE A 57 -5.82 -5.33 -4.29
CA PHE A 57 -4.48 -4.99 -4.79
C PHE A 57 -4.52 -3.90 -5.88
N SER A 58 -5.59 -3.82 -6.69
CA SER A 58 -5.68 -2.79 -7.73
C SER A 58 -5.67 -1.36 -7.19
N ARG A 59 -6.06 -1.16 -5.93
CA ARG A 59 -6.12 0.16 -5.28
C ARG A 59 -4.80 0.92 -5.31
N MET A 60 -3.67 0.22 -5.25
CA MET A 60 -2.35 0.85 -5.36
C MET A 60 -2.17 1.59 -6.70
N PHE A 61 -2.98 1.26 -7.71
CA PHE A 61 -2.93 1.85 -9.04
C PHE A 61 -3.96 2.97 -9.28
N TRP A 62 -4.96 3.13 -8.41
CA TRP A 62 -6.09 4.07 -8.65
C TRP A 62 -5.67 5.54 -8.57
N PHE A 63 -4.62 5.86 -7.81
CA PHE A 63 -4.19 7.23 -7.56
C PHE A 63 -2.79 7.48 -8.11
N LYS A 64 -2.62 8.55 -8.89
CA LYS A 64 -1.31 8.94 -9.44
C LYS A 64 -0.27 9.18 -8.34
N ASN A 65 -0.67 9.86 -7.26
CA ASN A 65 0.15 10.04 -6.07
C ASN A 65 -0.41 9.18 -4.93
N TYR A 66 0.36 8.18 -4.52
CA TYR A 66 -0.09 7.16 -3.61
C TYR A 66 1.03 6.81 -2.63
N VAL A 67 0.68 6.79 -1.35
CA VAL A 67 1.56 6.38 -0.25
C VAL A 67 0.85 5.33 0.55
N GLN A 68 1.45 4.15 0.67
CA GLN A 68 0.96 3.08 1.51
C GLN A 68 2.01 2.73 2.55
N TYR A 69 1.62 2.56 3.80
CA TYR A 69 2.57 2.33 4.88
C TYR A 69 1.99 1.47 6.00
N ASN A 70 2.89 0.85 6.76
CA ASN A 70 2.61 0.15 8.02
C ASN A 70 3.78 0.41 8.99
N LYS A 71 3.94 -0.38 10.05
CA LYS A 71 5.07 -0.22 10.98
C LYS A 71 6.46 -0.58 10.42
N LYS A 72 6.52 -1.40 9.36
CA LYS A 72 7.77 -1.99 8.85
C LYS A 72 8.33 -1.23 7.64
N GLY A 73 7.47 -0.57 6.88
CA GLY A 73 7.89 0.13 5.69
C GLY A 73 6.80 0.95 5.03
N ILE A 74 7.21 1.60 3.95
CA ILE A 74 6.42 2.53 3.16
C ILE A 74 6.67 2.29 1.67
N PHE A 75 5.59 2.30 0.91
CA PHE A 75 5.59 2.39 -0.54
C PHE A 75 5.19 3.81 -0.94
N ILE A 76 6.06 4.49 -1.71
CA ILE A 76 5.87 5.87 -2.15
C ILE A 76 5.83 5.89 -3.67
N ARG A 77 4.76 6.44 -4.24
CA ARG A 77 4.64 6.73 -5.66
C ARG A 77 4.13 8.15 -5.86
N ILE A 78 4.99 9.03 -6.40
CA ILE A 78 4.68 10.44 -6.63
C ILE A 78 5.02 10.77 -8.08
N LYS A 79 4.05 11.29 -8.84
CA LYS A 79 4.17 11.67 -10.27
C LYS A 79 4.66 10.61 -11.26
N THR A 80 5.07 9.43 -10.80
CA THR A 80 5.60 8.32 -11.61
C THR A 80 4.64 7.14 -11.63
N PHE A 81 4.81 6.25 -12.61
CA PHE A 81 4.06 4.97 -12.64
C PHE A 81 4.64 3.94 -11.66
N PHE A 82 5.98 3.91 -11.54
CA PHE A 82 6.70 3.04 -10.61
C PHE A 82 6.97 3.77 -9.29
N GLY A 83 6.56 3.16 -8.18
CA GLY A 83 6.89 3.63 -6.83
C GLY A 83 8.15 2.98 -6.29
N LYS A 84 8.57 3.43 -5.10
CA LYS A 84 9.68 2.85 -4.34
C LYS A 84 9.15 2.28 -3.04
N SER A 85 9.58 1.05 -2.71
CA SER A 85 9.32 0.41 -1.43
C SER A 85 10.55 0.58 -0.54
N ILE A 86 10.34 1.07 0.67
CA ILE A 86 11.40 1.41 1.62
C ILE A 86 11.03 0.77 2.97
N SER A 87 11.93 -0.04 3.51
CA SER A 87 11.82 -0.51 4.89
C SER A 87 12.36 0.55 5.82
N PHE A 88 11.64 0.84 6.92
CA PHE A 88 12.02 1.88 7.86
C PHE A 88 13.32 1.55 8.61
N ASP A 89 13.59 0.27 8.88
CA ASP A 89 14.84 -0.20 9.49
C ASP A 89 16.09 0.16 8.66
N ASN A 90 15.91 0.44 7.37
CA ASN A 90 16.99 0.82 6.46
C ASN A 90 17.11 2.34 6.30
N VAL A 91 16.24 3.14 6.89
CA VAL A 91 16.27 4.60 6.81
C VAL A 91 17.21 5.14 7.87
N LYS A 92 18.21 5.92 7.44
CA LYS A 92 19.18 6.58 8.31
C LYS A 92 18.69 7.94 8.76
N ARG A 93 18.16 8.72 7.82
CA ARG A 93 17.61 10.07 8.05
C ARG A 93 16.76 10.48 6.86
N THR A 94 15.89 11.45 7.10
CA THR A 94 15.01 12.05 6.08
C THR A 94 15.13 13.57 6.13
N GLU A 95 15.18 14.20 4.96
CA GLU A 95 15.24 15.67 4.82
C GLU A 95 14.10 16.15 3.92
N LEU A 96 13.53 17.32 4.22
CA LEU A 96 12.52 18.00 3.41
C LEU A 96 13.03 19.41 3.11
N GLU A 97 13.51 19.63 1.89
CA GLU A 97 14.06 20.91 1.43
C GLU A 97 13.56 21.21 0.03
N ASN A 98 13.20 22.47 -0.25
CA ASN A 98 12.79 22.92 -1.60
C ASN A 98 11.74 22.02 -2.28
N GLN A 99 10.73 21.55 -1.53
CA GLN A 99 9.70 20.62 -2.01
C GLN A 99 10.26 19.28 -2.52
N VAL A 100 11.40 18.85 -2.03
CA VAL A 100 11.98 17.53 -2.26
C VAL A 100 12.12 16.81 -0.92
N ILE A 101 11.60 15.60 -0.84
CA ILE A 101 11.91 14.69 0.25
C ILE A 101 13.06 13.79 -0.17
N THR A 102 14.13 13.81 0.61
CA THR A 102 15.29 12.95 0.43
C THR A 102 15.38 11.95 1.57
N ILE A 103 15.34 10.66 1.24
CA ILE A 103 15.47 9.57 2.22
C ILE A 103 16.86 8.96 2.05
N TYR A 104 17.69 9.08 3.07
CA TYR A 104 19.02 8.48 3.11
C TYR A 104 18.94 7.12 3.79
N LYS A 105 19.57 6.12 3.18
CA LYS A 105 19.58 4.75 3.71
C LYS A 105 20.90 4.42 4.39
N ASN A 106 20.86 3.39 5.24
CA ASN A 106 22.04 2.91 5.99
C ASN A 106 23.16 2.38 5.07
N ASP A 107 22.79 1.90 3.87
CA ASP A 107 23.73 1.43 2.83
C ASP A 107 24.37 2.57 2.01
N GLY A 108 24.08 3.83 2.33
CA GLY A 108 24.58 5.00 1.61
C GLY A 108 23.78 5.38 0.36
N SER A 109 22.80 4.55 -0.06
CA SER A 109 21.89 4.92 -1.14
C SER A 109 20.86 5.97 -0.68
N ARG A 110 20.25 6.68 -1.63
CA ARG A 110 19.19 7.64 -1.35
C ARG A 110 18.03 7.58 -2.34
N TYR A 111 16.88 8.05 -1.91
CA TYR A 111 15.72 8.28 -2.78
C TYR A 111 15.25 9.72 -2.67
N ASP A 112 15.10 10.36 -3.82
CA ASP A 112 14.70 11.76 -3.92
C ASP A 112 13.29 11.80 -4.54
N PHE A 113 12.35 12.43 -3.84
CA PHE A 113 10.95 12.58 -4.26
C PHE A 113 10.62 14.06 -4.47
N ASN A 114 10.46 14.48 -5.73
CA ASN A 114 10.00 15.82 -6.05
C ASN A 114 8.49 15.95 -5.76
N LEU A 115 8.17 16.82 -4.80
CA LEU A 115 6.83 17.16 -4.33
C LEU A 115 6.33 18.50 -4.90
N GLU A 116 6.93 19.01 -5.97
CA GLU A 116 6.43 20.20 -6.66
C GLU A 116 4.97 19.98 -7.06
N GLU A 117 4.14 21.02 -6.95
CA GLU A 117 2.69 20.91 -7.16
C GLU A 117 1.92 20.01 -6.17
N ILE A 118 2.57 19.32 -5.22
CA ILE A 118 1.88 18.59 -4.15
C ILE A 118 1.49 19.57 -3.04
N GLU A 119 0.33 19.36 -2.44
CA GLU A 119 -0.09 20.18 -1.31
C GLU A 119 0.85 20.04 -0.11
N GLU A 120 1.19 21.18 0.49
CA GLU A 120 2.13 21.26 1.60
C GLU A 120 1.72 20.38 2.79
N ILE A 121 0.42 20.30 3.08
CA ILE A 121 -0.09 19.45 4.16
C ILE A 121 0.20 17.96 3.91
N ASP A 122 0.13 17.52 2.65
CA ASP A 122 0.44 16.14 2.27
C ASP A 122 1.95 15.91 2.24
N SER A 123 2.73 16.90 1.81
CA SER A 123 4.19 16.85 1.85
C SER A 123 4.72 16.71 3.28
N ARG A 124 4.19 17.51 4.21
CA ARG A 124 4.50 17.43 5.64
C ARG A 124 4.07 16.08 6.22
N LYS A 125 2.85 15.63 5.93
CA LYS A 125 2.37 14.32 6.37
C LYS A 125 3.24 13.16 5.89
N LEU A 126 3.75 13.21 4.65
CA LEU A 126 4.66 12.19 4.14
C LEU A 126 5.97 12.18 4.95
N PHE A 127 6.55 13.34 5.19
CA PHE A 127 7.75 13.49 6.02
C PHE A 127 7.54 12.97 7.45
N ASP A 128 6.42 13.35 8.07
CA ASP A 128 6.07 12.94 9.43
C ASP A 128 5.91 11.42 9.54
N VAL A 129 5.23 10.78 8.58
CA VAL A 129 5.07 9.32 8.55
C VAL A 129 6.43 8.63 8.45
N ILE A 130 7.34 9.12 7.60
CA ILE A 130 8.65 8.48 7.45
C ILE A 130 9.41 8.56 8.79
N ASN A 131 9.52 9.76 9.38
CA ASN A 131 10.26 9.96 10.61
C ASN A 131 9.66 9.23 11.82
N GLN A 132 8.33 9.17 11.90
CA GLN A 132 7.63 8.47 12.99
C GLN A 132 8.03 7.00 13.08
N TYR A 133 8.24 6.33 11.94
CA TYR A 133 8.51 4.90 11.90
C TYR A 133 9.97 4.53 11.64
N SER A 134 10.83 5.48 11.25
CA SER A 134 12.27 5.27 11.08
C SER A 134 13.13 5.61 12.30
N SER A 135 12.51 6.12 13.37
CA SER A 135 13.19 6.52 14.62
C SER A 135 13.41 5.35 15.57
#